data_AF-A0AB74QHX3-F1
#
_entry.id   AF-A0AB74QHX3-F1
#
_cell.length_a   1.000
_cell.length_b   1.000
_cell.length_c   1.000
_cell.angle_alpha   90.00
_cell.angle_beta   90.00
_cell.angle_gamma   90.00
#
_symmetry.space_group_name_H-M   'P 1'
#
loop_
_entity.id
_entity.type
_entity.pdbx_description
1 polymer ?
#
loop_
_entity_poly.entity_id
_entity_poly.type
_entity_poly.pdbx_seq_one_letter_code
_entity_poly.pdbx_strand_id
1 'polypeptide(L)'
;MLENIKIILDLEDDKYDSKINLYINKYTNLILDYCNLKELNSALESFIEDKVVVILKETILNENSDNVSENRNVKSISRGGFSVTYNVSEAKSTNELYSISLNDDDKKILKRFIKTVMW
;
A
#
# COMPACT_ATOMS: atom_id res chain seq x y z
N MET A 1 5.27 10.20 7.99
CA MET A 1 4.66 8.87 7.75
C MET A 1 3.49 8.56 8.68
N LEU A 2 3.66 8.10 9.93
CA LEU A 2 2.52 7.65 10.77
C LEU A 2 1.39 8.69 10.89
N GLU A 3 1.70 9.89 11.40
CA GLU A 3 0.71 10.96 11.56
C GLU A 3 0.05 11.37 10.24
N ASN A 4 0.82 11.47 9.16
CA ASN A 4 0.29 11.79 7.83
C ASN A 4 -0.75 10.74 7.38
N ILE A 5 -0.47 9.46 7.61
CA ILE A 5 -1.37 8.37 7.25
C ILE A 5 -2.65 8.41 8.10
N LYS A 6 -2.55 8.71 9.41
CA LYS A 6 -3.71 8.88 10.29
C LYS A 6 -4.61 10.03 9.81
N ILE A 7 -4.00 11.17 9.46
CA ILE A 7 -4.72 12.33 8.90
C ILE A 7 -5.43 11.97 7.59
N ILE A 8 -4.77 11.26 6.67
CA ILE A 8 -5.37 10.88 5.38
C ILE A 8 -6.53 9.89 5.56
N LEU A 9 -6.45 9.03 6.57
CA LEU A 9 -7.47 8.04 6.89
C LEU A 9 -8.55 8.54 7.86
N ASP A 10 -8.47 9.79 8.31
CA ASP A 10 -9.38 10.37 9.30
C ASP A 10 -9.45 9.53 10.60
N LEU A 11 -8.29 9.03 11.05
CA LEU A 11 -8.16 8.24 12.28
C LEU A 11 -7.82 9.15 13.46
N GLU A 12 -8.73 9.20 14.44
CA GLU A 12 -8.55 9.97 15.69
C GLU A 12 -7.93 9.13 16.82
N ASP A 13 -7.98 7.80 16.72
CA ASP A 13 -7.47 6.88 17.73
C ASP A 13 -6.14 6.21 17.34
N ASP A 14 -5.47 5.61 18.32
CA ASP A 14 -4.21 4.89 18.14
C ASP A 14 -4.42 3.39 17.87
N LYS A 15 -5.67 2.96 17.64
CA LYS A 15 -6.05 1.54 17.50
C LYS A 15 -5.25 0.86 16.39
N TYR A 16 -4.98 1.60 15.31
CA TYR A 16 -4.32 1.09 14.13
C TYR A 16 -2.83 1.44 14.05
N ASP A 17 -2.26 2.18 15.01
CA ASP A 17 -0.87 2.67 14.94
C ASP A 17 0.16 1.55 14.78
N SER A 18 -0.01 0.46 15.53
CA SER A 18 0.86 -0.71 15.41
C SER A 18 0.79 -1.35 14.02
N LYS A 19 -0.41 -1.37 13.41
CA LYS A 19 -0.66 -1.92 12.08
C LYS A 19 -0.10 -0.99 11.01
N ILE A 20 -0.29 0.32 11.13
CA ILE A 20 0.29 1.35 10.26
C ILE A 20 1.81 1.23 10.24
N ASN A 21 2.45 1.21 11.43
CA ASN A 21 3.90 1.08 11.55
C ASN A 21 4.43 -0.21 10.94
N LEU A 22 3.70 -1.33 11.08
CA LEU A 22 4.06 -2.59 10.43
C LEU A 22 4.07 -2.46 8.90
N TYR A 23 3.05 -1.84 8.31
CA TYR A 23 2.97 -1.64 6.86
C TYR A 23 4.03 -0.66 6.34
N ILE A 24 4.27 0.44 7.06
CA ILE A 24 5.35 1.40 6.76
C ILE A 24 6.70 0.67 6.70
N ASN A 25 7.03 -0.13 7.73
CA ASN A 25 8.32 -0.83 7.79
C ASN A 25 8.48 -1.84 6.66
N LYS A 26 7.42 -2.58 6.32
CA LYS A 26 7.47 -3.56 5.22
C LYS A 26 7.69 -2.88 3.87
N TYR A 27 6.95 -1.80 3.57
CA TYR A 27 7.16 -1.05 2.32
C TYR A 27 8.53 -0.35 2.27
N THR A 28 8.98 0.20 3.40
CA THR A 28 10.31 0.80 3.53
C THR A 28 11.40 -0.20 3.14
N ASN A 29 11.42 -1.36 3.78
CA ASN A 29 12.42 -2.40 3.47
C ASN A 29 12.34 -2.85 2.01
N LEU A 30 11.14 -3.06 1.48
CA LEU A 30 10.93 -3.50 0.11
C LEU A 30 11.43 -2.48 -0.92
N ILE A 31 11.19 -1.19 -0.68
CA ILE A 31 11.60 -0.10 -1.57
C ILE A 31 13.10 0.16 -1.47
N LEU A 32 13.67 0.15 -0.26
CA LEU A 32 15.11 0.33 -0.06
C LEU A 32 15.89 -0.80 -0.75
N ASP A 33 15.43 -2.04 -0.62
CA ASP A 33 16.02 -3.20 -1.29
C ASP A 33 15.89 -3.09 -2.82
N TYR A 34 14.69 -2.81 -3.33
CA TYR A 34 14.45 -2.65 -4.76
C TYR A 34 15.26 -1.50 -5.40
N CYS A 35 15.36 -0.36 -4.71
CA CYS A 35 16.09 0.81 -5.18
C CYS A 35 17.59 0.77 -4.87
N ASN A 36 18.05 -0.21 -4.09
CA ASN A 36 19.41 -0.30 -3.55
C ASN A 36 19.83 1.00 -2.81
N LEU A 37 18.97 1.45 -1.90
CA LEU A 37 19.16 2.65 -1.09
C LEU A 37 19.32 2.27 0.39
N LYS A 38 20.05 3.10 1.14
CA LYS A 38 20.20 2.93 2.59
C LYS A 38 19.16 3.70 3.40
N GLU A 39 18.65 4.79 2.83
CA GLU A 39 17.75 5.73 3.49
C GLU A 39 16.67 6.18 2.50
N LEU A 40 15.49 6.51 3.04
CA LEU A 40 14.38 7.05 2.27
C LEU A 40 14.60 8.53 2.00
N ASN A 41 14.18 8.98 0.82
CA ASN A 41 14.00 10.40 0.53
C ASN A 41 12.52 10.77 0.67
N SER A 42 12.22 12.06 0.74
CA SER A 42 10.84 12.56 0.93
C SER A 42 9.86 12.07 -0.15
N ALA A 43 10.31 11.87 -1.38
CA ALA A 43 9.45 11.35 -2.45
C ALA A 43 9.11 9.86 -2.26
N LEU A 44 10.05 9.06 -1.75
CA LEU A 44 9.82 7.66 -1.41
C LEU A 44 8.95 7.52 -0.16
N GLU A 45 9.13 8.40 0.83
CA GLU A 45 8.25 8.46 2.00
C GLU A 45 6.80 8.73 1.57
N SER A 46 6.57 9.74 0.72
CA SER A 46 5.24 10.02 0.18
C SER A 46 4.65 8.84 -0.60
N PHE A 47 5.48 8.12 -1.37
CA PHE A 47 5.04 6.92 -2.08
C PHE A 47 4.63 5.78 -1.11
N ILE A 48 5.37 5.62 -0.02
CA ILE A 48 5.03 4.65 1.05
C ILE A 48 3.72 5.04 1.72
N GLU A 49 3.54 6.31 2.06
CA GLU A 49 2.31 6.81 2.67
C GLU A 49 1.09 6.48 1.80
N ASP A 50 1.13 6.78 0.51
CA ASP A 50 0.05 6.45 -0.44
C ASP A 50 -0.27 4.95 -0.46
N LYS A 51 0.76 4.10 -0.48
CA LYS A 51 0.59 2.64 -0.51
C LYS A 51 -0.02 2.10 0.76
N VAL A 52 0.47 2.58 1.91
CA VAL A 52 -0.01 2.17 3.23
C VAL A 52 -1.47 2.61 3.42
N VAL A 53 -1.82 3.84 3.00
CA VAL A 53 -3.20 4.35 3.04
C VAL A 53 -4.14 3.45 2.23
N VAL A 54 -3.76 3.07 1.01
CA VAL A 54 -4.62 2.20 0.16
C VAL A 54 -4.90 0.86 0.83
N ILE A 55 -3.85 0.19 1.34
CA ILE A 55 -4.01 -1.11 2.01
C ILE A 55 -4.82 -0.97 3.31
N LEU A 56 -4.54 0.04 4.12
CA LEU A 56 -5.26 0.24 5.37
C LEU A 56 -6.72 0.58 5.13
N LYS A 57 -7.02 1.42 4.13
CA LYS A 57 -8.38 1.78 3.80
C LYS A 57 -9.18 0.54 3.42
N GLU A 58 -8.64 -0.35 2.59
CA GLU A 58 -9.29 -1.63 2.31
C GLU A 58 -9.48 -2.47 3.59
N THR A 59 -8.47 -2.55 4.44
CA THR A 59 -8.53 -3.39 5.63
C THR A 59 -9.52 -2.86 6.68
N ILE A 60 -9.52 -1.56 6.95
CA ILE A 60 -10.40 -0.90 7.93
C ILE A 60 -11.85 -0.85 7.43
N LEU A 61 -12.08 -0.54 6.15
CA LEU A 61 -13.44 -0.56 5.59
C LEU A 61 -14.05 -1.95 5.62
N ASN A 62 -13.24 -3.00 5.43
CA ASN A 62 -13.70 -4.38 5.51
C ASN A 62 -13.94 -4.86 6.94
N GLU A 63 -13.18 -4.35 7.94
CA GLU A 63 -13.38 -4.68 9.37
C GLU A 63 -14.69 -4.09 9.94
N ASN A 64 -15.21 -2.98 9.39
CA ASN A 64 -16.49 -2.38 9.82
C ASN A 64 -17.72 -2.99 9.12
N SER A 65 -17.52 -3.95 8.21
CA SER A 65 -18.59 -4.64 7.51
C SER A 65 -18.82 -6.02 8.14
N ASP A 66 -19.43 -6.04 9.32
CA ASP A 66 -19.84 -7.28 10.04
C ASP A 66 -20.89 -8.14 9.28
N ASN A 67 -21.30 -7.75 8.08
CA ASN A 67 -22.13 -8.57 7.20
C ASN A 67 -21.73 -8.31 5.75
N VAL A 68 -21.14 -9.32 5.10
CA VAL A 68 -21.37 -9.76 3.70
C VAL A 68 -20.15 -10.59 3.30
N SER A 69 -20.23 -11.87 3.65
CA SER A 69 -19.76 -12.90 2.75
C SER A 69 -20.36 -12.65 1.36
N GLU A 70 -19.55 -12.74 0.30
CA GLU A 70 -19.99 -12.86 -1.10
C GLU A 70 -20.54 -11.62 -1.85
N ASN A 71 -19.74 -10.56 -2.05
CA ASN A 71 -19.69 -9.90 -3.38
C ASN A 71 -18.51 -8.94 -3.50
N ARG A 72 -17.34 -9.44 -3.90
CA ARG A 72 -16.25 -8.57 -4.39
C ARG A 72 -16.61 -8.07 -5.78
N ASN A 73 -17.42 -7.01 -5.83
CA ASN A 73 -17.79 -6.30 -7.06
C ASN A 73 -17.60 -4.79 -6.87
N VAL A 74 -16.41 -4.37 -6.42
CA VAL A 74 -15.99 -2.97 -6.57
C VAL A 74 -15.39 -2.83 -7.97
N LYS A 75 -16.28 -2.63 -8.95
CA LYS A 75 -15.90 -2.23 -10.30
C LYS A 75 -15.46 -0.77 -10.28
N SER A 76 -14.16 -0.55 -10.43
CA SER A 76 -13.50 0.74 -10.71
C SER A 76 -13.60 1.82 -9.64
N ILE A 77 -12.45 2.28 -9.16
CA ILE A 77 -12.30 3.62 -8.57
C ILE A 77 -11.68 4.50 -9.68
N SER A 78 -12.49 5.41 -10.23
CA SER A 78 -12.03 6.40 -11.21
C SER A 78 -11.80 7.72 -10.49
N ARG A 79 -10.53 8.12 -10.34
CA ARG A 79 -10.14 9.47 -9.95
C ARG A 79 -9.27 10.02 -11.07
N GLY A 80 -9.82 11.00 -11.81
CA GLY A 80 -9.10 11.87 -12.74
C GLY A 80 -8.00 11.22 -13.58
N GLY A 81 -8.37 10.36 -14.53
CA GLY A 81 -7.47 9.89 -15.60
C GLY A 81 -6.71 8.58 -15.37
N PHE A 82 -6.82 7.96 -14.19
CA PHE A 82 -6.24 6.64 -13.91
C PHE A 82 -7.34 5.62 -13.61
N SER A 83 -7.36 4.50 -14.36
CA SER A 83 -8.27 3.36 -14.14
C SER A 83 -7.44 2.11 -13.94
N VAL A 84 -7.51 1.51 -12.75
CA VAL A 84 -6.85 0.23 -12.46
C VAL A 84 -7.89 -0.88 -12.51
N THR A 85 -7.74 -1.79 -13.48
CA THR A 85 -8.59 -2.98 -13.64
C THR A 85 -7.82 -4.19 -13.10
N TYR A 86 -8.26 -4.72 -11.96
CA TYR A 86 -7.70 -5.96 -11.41
C TYR A 86 -8.45 -7.16 -11.98
N ASN A 87 -7.76 -8.03 -12.73
CA ASN A 87 -8.28 -9.35 -13.09
C ASN A 87 -8.18 -10.25 -11.86
N VAL A 88 -9.31 -10.50 -11.20
CA VAL A 88 -9.37 -11.38 -10.02
C VAL A 88 -9.68 -12.79 -10.49
N SER A 89 -8.64 -13.58 -10.72
CA SER A 89 -8.75 -15.03 -10.85
C SER A 89 -8.20 -15.68 -9.58
N GLU A 90 -8.98 -16.64 -9.07
CA GLU A 90 -8.72 -17.55 -7.95
C GLU A 90 -9.02 -17.07 -6.52
N ALA A 91 -9.99 -17.75 -5.92
CA ALA A 91 -10.30 -17.71 -4.50
C ALA A 91 -9.13 -18.31 -3.72
N LYS A 92 -8.38 -17.47 -3.02
CA LYS A 92 -7.31 -17.91 -2.13
C LYS A 92 -7.73 -17.76 -0.68
N SER A 93 -7.33 -18.77 0.08
CA SER A 93 -7.71 -19.03 1.47
C SER A 93 -7.43 -17.83 2.37
N THR A 94 -8.20 -17.70 3.46
CA THR A 94 -8.23 -16.61 4.46
C THR A 94 -6.90 -16.32 5.20
N ASN A 95 -5.79 -16.91 4.73
CA ASN A 95 -4.42 -16.68 5.17
C ASN A 95 -3.58 -15.85 4.18
N GLU A 96 -4.19 -15.31 3.12
CA GLU A 96 -3.56 -14.26 2.32
C GLU A 96 -3.47 -12.97 3.12
N LEU A 97 -2.48 -12.92 4.03
CA LEU A 97 -1.84 -11.67 4.40
C LEU A 97 -1.69 -10.87 3.11
N TYR A 98 -2.39 -9.71 3.00
CA TYR A 98 -2.22 -8.76 1.91
C TYR A 98 -0.75 -8.76 1.49
N SER A 99 -0.46 -9.41 0.36
CA SER A 99 0.90 -9.75 -0.02
C SER A 99 1.57 -8.47 -0.49
N ILE A 100 2.20 -7.78 0.47
CA ILE A 100 2.90 -6.53 0.20
C ILE A 100 3.96 -6.82 -0.86
N SER A 101 3.72 -6.28 -2.04
CA SER A 101 4.55 -6.49 -3.21
C SER A 101 4.50 -5.23 -4.08
N LEU A 102 5.58 -5.00 -4.83
CA LEU A 102 5.64 -3.91 -5.81
C LEU A 102 5.05 -4.42 -7.12
N ASN A 103 3.98 -3.79 -7.58
CA ASN A 103 3.43 -4.08 -8.89
C ASN A 103 4.31 -3.46 -10.00
N ASP A 104 3.99 -3.72 -11.27
CA ASP A 104 4.81 -3.23 -12.38
C ASP A 104 4.80 -1.71 -12.53
N ASP A 105 3.71 -1.05 -12.14
CA ASP A 105 3.62 0.42 -12.17
C ASP A 105 4.45 1.05 -11.03
N ASP A 106 4.47 0.42 -9.86
CA ASP A 106 5.31 0.79 -8.74
C ASP A 106 6.77 0.73 -9.14
N LYS A 107 7.18 -0.37 -9.79
CA LYS A 107 8.53 -0.54 -10.33
C LYS A 107 8.88 0.53 -11.36
N LYS A 108 7.96 0.91 -12.26
CA LYS A 108 8.20 2.01 -13.23
C LYS A 108 8.45 3.33 -12.53
N ILE A 109 7.69 3.65 -11.48
CA ILE A 109 7.88 4.88 -10.70
C ILE A 109 9.22 4.81 -9.95
N LEU A 110 9.47 3.70 -9.26
CA LEU A 110 10.65 3.47 -8.43
C LEU A 110 11.95 3.39 -9.23
N LYS A 111 11.89 3.04 -10.51
CA LYS A 111 13.05 2.99 -11.41
C LYS A 111 13.86 4.29 -11.44
N ARG A 112 13.20 5.44 -11.27
CA ARG A 112 13.88 6.75 -11.22
C ARG A 112 14.75 6.96 -9.98
N PHE A 113 14.54 6.15 -8.94
CA PHE A 113 15.24 6.23 -7.66
C PHE A 113 16.28 5.12 -7.48
N ILE A 114 16.37 4.16 -8.41
CA ILE A 114 17.36 3.09 -8.34
C ILE A 114 18.76 3.70 -8.42
N LYS A 115 19.58 3.43 -7.42
CA LYS A 115 20.99 3.82 -7.45
C LYS A 115 21.76 2.84 -8.33
N THR A 116 22.02 3.23 -9.57
CA THR A 116 22.93 2.49 -10.46
C THR A 116 24.34 2.57 -9.87
N VAL A 117 24.83 1.47 -9.32
CA VAL A 117 26.24 1.34 -8.95
C VAL A 117 27.00 1.23 -10.27
N MET A 118 27.64 2.32 -10.68
CA MET A 118 28.59 2.31 -11.79
C MET A 118 29.88 1.68 -11.23
N TRP A 119 30.23 0.51 -11.75
CA TRP A 119 31.49 -0.19 -11.45
C TRP A 119 32.62 0.39 -12.30
#